data_AF-A0A395STG0-F1
#
_entry.id   AF-A0A395STG0-F1
#
_cell.length_a   1.000
_cell.length_b   1.000
_cell.length_c   1.000
_cell.angle_alpha   90.00
_cell.angle_beta   90.00
_cell.angle_gamma   90.00
#
_symmetry.space_group_name_H-M   'P 1'
#
loop_
_entity.id
_entity.type
_entity.pdbx_description
1 polymer ?
#
loop_
_entity_poly.entity_id
_entity_poly.type
_entity_poly.pdbx_seq_one_letter_code
_entity_poly.pdbx_strand_id
1 'polypeptide(L)'
;MTTQDTLRAMGIEGFYEEVANGWDPGTPVPMPVRANHTFAEASAEVGCIFKDLPVEEGGVLSDKRKKNAKAYIMVKRDRNDDTAFLWCDGDGKPVKRSQIKKQCGLSMSVIKGQLVEDYNNTECSLIDEYNVAIVIAKARTLINAYAERALNGRDDGSRIVLEGDQFKQKEYAFAYEADPELNGHE
;
A
#
# COMPACT_ATOMS: atom_id res chain seq x y z
N MET A 1 26.88 13.97 31.68
CA MET A 1 26.31 13.84 30.33
C MET A 1 24.94 13.23 30.51
N THR A 2 23.87 13.96 30.19
CA THR A 2 22.50 13.45 30.38
C THR A 2 22.14 12.45 29.29
N THR A 3 21.08 11.65 29.50
CA THR A 3 20.56 10.74 28.47
C THR A 3 20.18 11.50 27.19
N GLN A 4 19.65 12.72 27.32
CA GLN A 4 19.36 13.63 26.20
C GLN A 4 20.63 14.05 25.44
N ASP A 5 21.72 14.43 26.13
CA ASP A 5 22.98 14.81 25.49
C ASP A 5 23.58 13.64 24.68
N THR A 6 23.39 12.41 25.17
CA THR A 6 23.88 11.18 24.54
C THR A 6 23.05 10.84 23.30
N LEU A 7 21.73 10.96 23.36
CA LEU A 7 20.82 10.73 22.24
C LEU A 7 20.97 11.78 21.13
N ARG A 8 21.20 13.05 21.51
CA ARG A 8 21.51 14.15 20.58
C ARG A 8 22.85 13.93 19.87
N ALA A 9 23.88 13.50 20.60
CA ALA A 9 25.19 13.17 20.02
C ALA A 9 25.14 11.98 19.02
N MET A 10 24.13 11.11 19.13
CA MET A 10 23.92 9.97 18.23
C MET A 10 22.98 10.28 17.06
N GLY A 11 22.37 11.47 17.01
CA GLY A 11 21.38 11.84 15.98
C GLY A 11 20.01 11.15 16.12
N ILE A 12 19.69 10.63 17.32
CA ILE A 12 18.51 9.78 17.57
C ILE A 12 17.43 10.56 18.36
N GLU A 13 17.67 11.83 18.70
CA GLU A 13 16.74 12.66 19.49
C GLU A 13 15.35 12.75 18.85
N GLY A 14 15.27 13.00 17.54
CA GLY A 14 14.00 13.03 16.81
C GLY A 14 13.30 11.66 16.72
N PHE A 15 14.07 10.56 16.74
CA PHE A 15 13.50 9.22 16.75
C PHE A 15 12.83 8.88 18.09
N TYR A 16 13.37 9.36 19.21
CA TYR A 16 12.74 9.15 20.51
C TYR A 16 11.41 9.91 20.62
N GLU A 17 11.36 11.15 20.12
CA GLU A 17 10.13 11.94 20.07
C GLU A 17 9.05 11.25 19.22
N GLU A 18 9.41 10.75 18.04
CA GLU A 18 8.55 9.93 17.17
C GLU A 18 8.02 8.68 17.88
N VAL A 19 8.88 7.96 18.61
CA VAL A 19 8.47 6.75 19.36
C VAL A 19 7.50 7.10 20.49
N ALA A 20 7.72 8.20 21.20
CA ALA A 20 6.84 8.63 22.31
C ALA A 20 5.57 9.36 21.84
N ASN A 21 5.51 9.80 20.58
CA ASN A 21 4.41 10.62 20.09
C ASN A 21 3.06 9.89 20.14
N GLY A 22 2.12 10.41 20.93
CA GLY A 22 0.76 9.87 21.05
C GLY A 22 0.69 8.46 21.65
N TRP A 23 1.71 8.03 22.40
CA TRP A 23 1.75 6.71 23.03
C TRP A 23 2.46 6.76 24.39
N ASP A 24 1.86 6.12 25.39
CA ASP A 24 2.41 6.03 26.73
C ASP A 24 3.01 4.64 26.99
N PRO A 25 4.21 4.54 27.63
CA PRO A 25 4.76 3.27 28.08
C PRO A 25 3.78 2.47 28.95
N GLY A 26 3.70 1.17 28.69
CA GLY A 26 2.76 0.25 29.35
C GLY A 26 1.41 0.10 28.65
N THR A 27 1.11 0.93 27.64
CA THR A 27 -0.11 0.78 26.83
C THR A 27 0.10 -0.22 25.67
N PRO A 28 -0.96 -0.92 25.21
CA PRO A 28 -0.88 -1.82 24.06
C PRO A 28 -0.33 -1.10 22.82
N VAL A 29 0.59 -1.75 22.11
CA VAL A 29 1.18 -1.21 20.89
C VAL A 29 0.32 -1.63 19.69
N PRO A 30 -0.36 -0.69 18.99
CA PRO A 30 -1.10 -1.03 17.79
C PRO A 30 -0.14 -1.40 16.66
N MET A 31 -0.36 -2.54 16.02
CA MET A 31 0.44 -2.95 14.87
C MET A 31 0.02 -2.17 13.62
N PRO A 32 0.97 -1.56 12.89
CA PRO A 32 0.67 -0.83 11.67
C PRO A 32 0.02 -1.74 10.61
N VAL A 33 -0.93 -1.18 9.87
CA VAL A 33 -1.53 -1.80 8.68
C VAL A 33 -1.13 -0.97 7.48
N ARG A 34 -0.59 -1.62 6.45
CA ARG A 34 -0.26 -0.93 5.20
C ARG A 34 -1.52 -0.39 4.55
N ALA A 35 -1.52 0.88 4.19
CA ALA A 35 -2.59 1.43 3.36
C ALA A 35 -2.55 0.83 1.95
N ASN A 36 -3.71 0.75 1.31
CA ASN A 36 -3.82 0.33 -0.08
C ASN A 36 -3.85 1.56 -0.98
N HIS A 37 -3.33 1.44 -2.21
CA HIS A 37 -3.60 2.44 -3.24
C HIS A 37 -5.09 2.65 -3.41
N THR A 38 -5.48 3.91 -3.51
CA THR A 38 -6.81 4.30 -3.95
C THR A 38 -6.99 4.00 -5.44
N PHE A 39 -8.24 3.96 -5.89
CA PHE A 39 -8.53 3.79 -7.31
C PHE A 39 -7.92 4.91 -8.17
N ALA A 40 -7.87 6.15 -7.67
CA ALA A 40 -7.33 7.28 -8.40
C ALA A 40 -5.81 7.20 -8.55
N GLU A 41 -5.09 6.69 -7.54
CA GLU A 41 -3.64 6.53 -7.57
C GLU A 41 -3.18 5.35 -8.44
N ALA A 42 -4.08 4.39 -8.69
CA ALA A 42 -3.74 3.16 -9.39
C ALA A 42 -4.45 3.01 -10.74
N SER A 43 -5.21 4.00 -11.23
CA SER A 43 -5.93 3.87 -12.51
C SER A 43 -5.92 5.11 -13.39
N ALA A 44 -6.04 4.88 -14.69
CA ALA A 44 -6.18 5.92 -15.70
C ALA A 44 -7.41 5.66 -16.57
N GLU A 45 -8.16 6.71 -16.89
CA GLU A 45 -9.30 6.66 -17.82
C GLU A 45 -8.80 6.44 -19.25
N VAL A 46 -9.36 5.44 -19.94
CA VAL A 46 -8.91 5.04 -21.29
C VAL A 46 -10.01 5.13 -22.35
N GLY A 47 -11.25 5.36 -21.94
CA GLY A 47 -12.38 5.52 -22.84
C GLY A 47 -13.70 5.13 -22.17
N CYS A 48 -14.59 4.52 -22.95
CA CYS A 48 -15.94 4.18 -22.50
C CYS A 48 -16.34 2.75 -22.85
N ILE A 49 -17.24 2.17 -22.05
CA ILE A 49 -17.88 0.89 -22.32
C ILE A 49 -18.77 1.02 -23.56
N PHE A 50 -18.60 0.17 -24.58
CA PHE A 50 -19.30 0.33 -25.85
C PHE A 50 -20.74 -0.23 -25.84
N LYS A 51 -21.05 -1.16 -24.93
CA LYS A 51 -22.37 -1.77 -24.72
C LYS A 51 -22.56 -2.18 -23.27
N ASP A 52 -23.81 -2.25 -22.81
CA ASP A 52 -24.13 -2.73 -21.45
C ASP A 52 -23.42 -4.07 -21.17
N LEU A 53 -22.71 -4.12 -20.04
CA LEU A 53 -22.03 -5.34 -19.64
C LEU A 53 -23.03 -6.36 -19.09
N PRO A 54 -22.78 -7.67 -19.28
CA PRO A 54 -23.63 -8.69 -18.73
C PRO A 54 -23.65 -8.59 -17.19
N VAL A 55 -24.83 -8.79 -16.62
CA VAL A 55 -25.05 -8.98 -15.18
C VAL A 55 -25.35 -10.44 -14.93
N GLU A 56 -24.94 -10.92 -13.74
CA GLU A 56 -25.36 -12.23 -13.25
C GLU A 56 -26.90 -12.28 -13.15
N GLU A 57 -27.45 -13.50 -13.22
CA GLU A 57 -28.89 -13.71 -13.20
C GLU A 57 -29.49 -13.17 -11.88
N GLY A 58 -30.50 -12.30 -11.99
CA GLY A 58 -31.09 -11.58 -10.85
C GLY A 58 -30.32 -10.33 -10.39
N GLY A 59 -29.20 -10.00 -11.05
CA GLY A 59 -28.40 -8.82 -10.75
C GLY A 59 -28.92 -7.52 -11.35
N VAL A 60 -28.73 -6.41 -10.64
CA VAL A 60 -29.01 -5.06 -11.15
C VAL A 60 -27.75 -4.50 -11.84
N LEU A 61 -27.90 -4.00 -13.07
CA LEU A 61 -26.79 -3.42 -13.81
C LEU A 61 -26.36 -2.08 -13.17
N SER A 62 -25.12 -2.04 -12.67
CA SER A 62 -24.48 -0.82 -12.17
C SER A 62 -24.41 0.25 -13.26
N ASP A 63 -24.61 1.52 -12.89
CA ASP A 63 -24.44 2.65 -13.80
C ASP A 63 -23.03 2.72 -14.41
N LYS A 64 -22.03 2.24 -13.68
CA LYS A 64 -20.63 2.15 -14.13
C LYS A 64 -20.39 1.04 -15.15
N ARG A 65 -21.39 0.18 -15.39
CA ARG A 65 -21.35 -0.94 -16.35
C ARG A 65 -22.30 -0.76 -17.54
N LYS A 66 -23.00 0.38 -17.61
CA LYS A 66 -23.83 0.75 -18.75
C LYS A 66 -22.99 1.23 -19.93
N LYS A 67 -23.58 1.17 -21.12
CA LYS A 67 -23.03 1.79 -22.33
C LYS A 67 -22.68 3.25 -22.07
N ASN A 68 -21.54 3.67 -22.58
CA ASN A 68 -20.92 4.99 -22.42
C ASN A 68 -20.40 5.29 -21.00
N ALA A 69 -20.50 4.38 -20.03
CA ALA A 69 -19.81 4.54 -18.76
C ALA A 69 -18.29 4.54 -18.96
N LYS A 70 -17.57 5.27 -18.10
CA LYS A 70 -16.11 5.38 -18.15
C LYS A 70 -15.44 4.02 -17.93
N ALA A 71 -14.39 3.77 -18.70
CA ALA A 71 -13.56 2.59 -18.61
C ALA A 71 -12.12 3.01 -18.30
N TYR A 72 -11.43 2.13 -17.57
CA TYR A 72 -10.13 2.42 -16.99
C TYR A 72 -9.15 1.29 -17.25
N ILE A 73 -7.87 1.63 -17.19
CA ILE A 73 -6.78 0.67 -16.98
C ILE A 73 -6.20 0.93 -15.59
N MET A 74 -6.02 -0.12 -14.80
CA MET A 74 -5.60 -0.03 -13.40
C MET A 74 -4.38 -0.92 -13.15
N VAL A 75 -3.40 -0.46 -12.38
CA VAL A 75 -2.36 -1.33 -11.82
C VAL A 75 -2.97 -2.15 -10.70
N LYS A 76 -2.93 -3.48 -10.86
CA LYS A 76 -3.41 -4.44 -9.88
C LYS A 76 -2.22 -5.21 -9.32
N ARG A 77 -2.12 -5.21 -7.99
CA ARG A 77 -1.19 -6.03 -7.22
C ARG A 77 -1.91 -7.27 -6.70
N ASP A 78 -1.27 -8.43 -6.81
CA ASP A 78 -1.80 -9.68 -6.27
C ASP A 78 -1.28 -9.97 -4.85
N ARG A 79 -1.47 -11.21 -4.36
CA ARG A 79 -1.03 -11.60 -3.00
C ARG A 79 0.47 -11.87 -2.89
N ASN A 80 1.14 -12.12 -4.01
CA ASN A 80 2.57 -12.35 -4.10
C ASN A 80 3.34 -11.06 -4.41
N ASP A 81 2.62 -9.93 -4.44
CA ASP A 81 3.14 -8.62 -4.81
C ASP A 81 3.49 -8.49 -6.31
N ASP A 82 2.99 -9.39 -7.14
CA ASP A 82 3.10 -9.30 -8.59
C ASP A 82 2.11 -8.24 -9.12
N THR A 83 2.57 -7.43 -10.07
CA THR A 83 1.79 -6.34 -10.68
C THR A 83 1.31 -6.68 -12.09
N ALA A 84 0.13 -6.18 -12.46
CA ALA A 84 -0.46 -6.34 -13.78
C ALA A 84 -1.38 -5.17 -14.13
N PHE A 85 -1.64 -4.94 -15.42
CA PHE A 85 -2.64 -3.97 -15.85
C PHE A 85 -4.01 -4.63 -16.01
N LEU A 86 -4.97 -4.21 -15.20
CA LEU A 86 -6.36 -4.64 -15.29
C LEU A 86 -7.18 -3.64 -16.11
N TRP A 87 -7.86 -4.12 -17.16
CA TRP A 87 -8.97 -3.40 -17.79
C TRP A 87 -10.22 -3.48 -16.90
N CYS A 88 -10.78 -2.33 -16.52
CA CYS A 88 -11.87 -2.28 -15.54
C CYS A 88 -12.89 -1.17 -15.78
N ASP A 89 -14.00 -1.25 -15.04
CA ASP A 89 -14.98 -0.17 -14.90
C ASP A 89 -14.58 0.82 -13.79
N GLY A 90 -15.41 1.83 -13.55
CA GLY A 90 -15.19 2.82 -12.48
C GLY A 90 -15.37 2.30 -11.05
N ASP A 91 -15.64 1.01 -10.84
CA ASP A 91 -15.58 0.34 -9.54
C ASP A 91 -14.30 -0.52 -9.40
N GLY A 92 -13.40 -0.49 -10.39
CA GLY A 92 -12.23 -1.37 -10.43
C GLY A 92 -12.58 -2.83 -10.73
N LYS A 93 -13.81 -3.11 -11.19
CA LYS A 93 -14.20 -4.49 -11.53
C LYS A 93 -13.77 -4.83 -12.96
N PRO A 94 -13.34 -6.08 -13.23
CA PRO A 94 -12.85 -6.49 -14.54
C PRO A 94 -13.83 -6.23 -15.68
N VAL A 95 -13.29 -5.77 -16.81
CA VAL A 95 -13.99 -5.58 -18.10
C VAL A 95 -13.07 -6.08 -19.21
N LYS A 96 -13.63 -6.76 -20.23
CA LYS A 96 -12.81 -7.19 -21.37
C LYS A 96 -12.35 -5.97 -22.17
N ARG A 97 -11.10 -5.95 -22.63
CA ARG A 97 -10.58 -4.88 -23.51
C ARG A 97 -11.45 -4.72 -24.77
N SER A 98 -11.95 -5.82 -25.35
CA SER A 98 -12.87 -5.78 -26.50
C SER A 98 -14.18 -5.05 -26.21
N GLN A 99 -14.58 -4.88 -24.94
CA GLN A 99 -15.77 -4.17 -24.47
C GLN A 99 -15.58 -2.65 -24.28
N ILE A 100 -14.38 -2.15 -24.52
CA ILE A 100 -14.01 -0.77 -24.29
C ILE A 100 -13.73 -0.08 -25.63
N LYS A 101 -14.47 1.00 -25.89
CA LYS A 101 -14.15 1.96 -26.95
C LYS A 101 -13.14 2.96 -26.39
N LYS A 102 -11.88 2.80 -26.81
CA LYS A 102 -10.79 3.73 -26.43
C LYS A 102 -11.05 5.15 -26.96
N GLN A 103 -10.57 6.13 -26.21
CA GLN A 103 -10.60 7.53 -26.65
C GLN A 103 -9.71 7.72 -27.89
N CYS A 104 -10.15 8.55 -28.84
CA CYS A 104 -9.38 8.84 -30.05
C CYS A 104 -8.09 9.58 -29.70
N GLY A 105 -6.97 9.21 -30.34
CA GLY A 105 -5.66 9.84 -30.12
C GLY A 105 -4.92 9.38 -28.85
N LEU A 106 -5.49 8.45 -28.08
CA LEU A 106 -4.87 7.93 -26.85
C LEU A 106 -3.82 6.86 -27.17
N SER A 107 -2.58 7.10 -26.76
CA SER A 107 -1.48 6.13 -26.84
C SER A 107 -1.40 5.30 -25.56
N MET A 108 -1.62 3.98 -25.67
CA MET A 108 -1.58 3.10 -24.49
C MET A 108 -0.20 3.00 -23.86
N SER A 109 0.89 3.12 -24.64
CA SER A 109 2.24 3.12 -24.07
C SER A 109 2.45 4.34 -23.16
N VAL A 110 2.02 5.52 -23.60
CA VAL A 110 2.12 6.76 -22.82
C VAL A 110 1.27 6.68 -21.56
N ILE A 111 0.02 6.20 -21.67
CA ILE A 111 -0.86 6.04 -20.50
C ILE A 111 -0.28 5.05 -19.49
N LYS A 112 0.26 3.92 -19.95
CA LYS A 112 0.89 2.93 -19.06
C LYS A 112 2.15 3.48 -18.40
N GLY A 113 3.01 4.17 -19.15
CA GLY A 113 4.20 4.81 -18.59
C GLY A 113 3.86 5.80 -17.48
N GLN A 114 2.92 6.72 -17.74
CA GLN A 114 2.46 7.68 -16.73
C GLN A 114 1.84 6.98 -15.51
N LEU A 115 0.98 5.98 -15.74
CA LEU A 115 0.31 5.26 -14.67
C LEU A 115 1.31 4.48 -13.79
N VAL A 116 2.35 3.89 -14.40
CA VAL A 116 3.43 3.21 -13.66
C VAL A 116 4.23 4.19 -12.82
N GLU A 117 4.57 5.36 -13.36
CA GLU A 117 5.28 6.40 -12.62
C GLU A 117 4.47 6.86 -11.40
N ASP A 118 3.20 7.22 -11.59
CA ASP A 118 2.31 7.68 -10.53
C ASP A 118 2.09 6.59 -9.46
N TYR A 119 1.90 5.34 -9.89
CA TYR A 119 1.73 4.19 -9.00
C TYR A 119 2.99 3.93 -8.16
N ASN A 120 4.17 3.92 -8.79
CA ASN A 120 5.44 3.62 -8.14
C ASN A 120 5.85 4.73 -7.16
N ASN A 121 5.59 5.99 -7.49
CA ASN A 121 5.79 7.12 -6.57
C ASN A 121 4.92 6.97 -5.32
N THR A 122 3.65 6.57 -5.50
CA THR A 122 2.74 6.30 -4.37
C THR A 122 3.19 5.08 -3.57
N GLU A 123 3.62 4.00 -4.22
CA GLU A 123 4.14 2.79 -3.55
C GLU A 123 5.35 3.12 -2.68
N CYS A 124 6.27 3.99 -3.13
CA CYS A 124 7.40 4.44 -2.31
C CYS A 124 6.92 5.08 -1.00
N SER A 125 6.02 6.07 -1.09
CA SER A 125 5.49 6.76 0.10
C SER A 125 4.80 5.79 1.05
N LEU A 126 3.93 4.91 0.54
CA LEU A 126 3.17 3.97 1.36
C LEU A 126 4.06 2.95 2.07
N ILE A 127 5.09 2.44 1.40
CA ILE A 127 6.03 1.47 1.98
C ILE A 127 6.95 2.13 2.99
N ASP A 128 7.44 3.33 2.71
CA ASP A 128 8.30 4.08 3.63
C ASP A 128 7.56 4.44 4.91
N GLU A 129 6.34 4.98 4.80
CA GLU A 129 5.47 5.28 5.94
C GLU A 129 5.17 4.02 6.77
N TYR A 130 4.84 2.91 6.12
CA TYR A 130 4.60 1.64 6.79
C TYR A 130 5.85 1.13 7.52
N ASN A 131 7.01 1.18 6.87
CA ASN A 131 8.27 0.71 7.44
C ASN A 131 8.73 1.56 8.62
N VAL A 132 8.53 2.88 8.57
CA VAL A 132 8.75 3.78 9.72
C VAL A 132 7.81 3.41 10.87
N ALA A 133 6.52 3.25 10.59
CA ALA A 133 5.55 2.86 11.61
C ALA A 133 5.89 1.50 12.26
N ILE A 134 6.40 0.54 11.49
CA ILE A 134 6.86 -0.77 11.99
C ILE A 134 8.06 -0.63 12.93
N VAL A 135 9.03 0.23 12.58
CA VAL A 135 10.18 0.50 13.45
C VAL A 135 9.73 1.14 14.76
N ILE A 136 8.79 2.08 14.71
CA ILE A 136 8.21 2.71 15.90
C ILE A 136 7.48 1.68 16.76
N ALA A 137 6.62 0.84 16.17
CA ALA A 137 5.91 -0.21 16.89
C ALA A 137 6.89 -1.18 17.58
N LYS A 138 7.95 -1.59 16.87
CA LYS A 138 9.02 -2.44 17.42
C LYS A 138 9.71 -1.79 18.62
N ALA A 139 10.02 -0.50 18.53
CA ALA A 139 10.64 0.24 19.63
C ALA A 139 9.72 0.31 20.86
N ARG A 140 8.43 0.63 20.65
CA ARG A 140 7.41 0.65 21.72
C ARG A 140 7.26 -0.71 22.40
N THR A 141 7.22 -1.80 21.62
CA THR A 141 7.15 -3.16 22.16
C THR A 141 8.37 -3.51 23.00
N LEU A 142 9.57 -3.13 22.55
CA LEU A 142 10.79 -3.31 23.34
C LEU A 142 10.75 -2.52 24.65
N ILE A 143 10.31 -1.24 24.62
CA ILE A 143 10.16 -0.41 25.82
C ILE A 143 9.24 -1.08 26.83
N ASN A 144 8.06 -1.55 26.40
CA ASN A 144 7.12 -2.26 27.27
C ASN A 144 7.75 -3.54 27.87
N ALA A 145 8.45 -4.33 27.05
CA ALA A 145 9.08 -5.57 27.52
C ALA A 145 10.19 -5.32 28.55
N TYR A 146 11.00 -4.26 28.37
CA TYR A 146 12.00 -3.86 29.37
C TYR A 146 11.35 -3.31 30.64
N ALA A 147 10.30 -2.50 30.53
CA ALA A 147 9.56 -2.00 31.69
C ALA A 147 8.95 -3.14 32.51
N GLU A 148 8.36 -4.13 31.84
CA GLU A 148 7.81 -5.33 32.50
C GLU A 148 8.91 -6.16 33.18
N ARG A 149 10.07 -6.33 32.54
CA ARG A 149 11.21 -7.04 33.15
C ARG A 149 11.71 -6.33 34.41
N ALA A 150 11.84 -5.00 34.35
CA ALA A 150 12.26 -4.19 35.49
C ALA A 150 11.26 -4.28 36.65
N LEU A 151 9.95 -4.20 36.36
CA LEU A 151 8.89 -4.37 37.36
C LEU A 151 8.91 -5.75 38.02
N ASN A 152 9.30 -6.78 37.27
CA ASN A 152 9.42 -8.15 37.79
C ASN A 152 10.75 -8.42 38.54
N GLY A 153 11.64 -7.43 38.66
CA GLY A 153 12.93 -7.56 39.36
C GLY A 153 13.90 -8.53 38.68
N ARG A 154 13.73 -8.80 37.39
CA ARG A 154 14.53 -9.77 36.60
C ARG A 154 15.48 -9.09 35.62
N ASP A 155 16.02 -7.93 35.99
CA ASP A 155 17.00 -7.26 35.15
C ASP A 155 18.35 -7.99 35.22
N ASP A 156 18.54 -8.93 34.29
CA ASP A 156 19.79 -9.66 34.09
C ASP A 156 20.72 -8.95 33.08
N GLY A 157 20.34 -7.76 32.61
CA GLY A 157 21.09 -7.00 31.60
C GLY A 157 21.07 -7.62 30.20
N SER A 158 20.33 -8.72 29.97
CA SER A 158 20.26 -9.37 28.67
C SER A 158 19.46 -8.53 27.66
N ARG A 159 19.83 -8.57 26.38
CA ARG A 159 19.04 -7.91 25.33
C ARG A 159 17.75 -8.69 25.06
N ILE A 160 16.61 -8.01 25.10
CA ILE A 160 15.34 -8.57 24.61
C ILE A 160 15.37 -8.62 23.08
N VAL A 161 15.10 -9.80 22.53
CA VAL A 161 14.93 -10.04 21.09
C VAL A 161 13.46 -10.37 20.86
N LEU A 162 12.81 -9.61 19.98
CA LEU A 162 11.45 -9.91 19.54
C LEU A 162 11.55 -10.90 18.37
N GLU A 163 10.98 -12.09 18.55
CA GLU A 163 10.92 -13.12 17.52
C GLU A 163 9.68 -12.93 16.62
N GLY A 164 9.77 -13.43 15.38
CA GLY A 164 8.68 -13.47 14.42
C GLY A 164 8.64 -12.32 13.40
N ASP A 165 7.83 -12.52 12.36
CA ASP A 165 7.76 -11.64 11.18
C ASP A 165 6.91 -10.39 11.39
N GLN A 166 6.29 -10.20 12.56
CA GLN A 166 5.37 -9.09 12.83
C GLN A 166 6.03 -7.70 12.69
N PHE A 167 7.36 -7.61 12.83
CA PHE A 167 8.13 -6.37 12.64
C PHE A 167 8.97 -6.39 11.35
N LYS A 168 8.67 -7.29 10.42
CA LYS A 168 9.38 -7.37 9.15
C LYS A 168 8.98 -6.17 8.29
N GLN A 169 9.98 -5.40 7.88
CA GLN A 169 9.79 -4.32 6.90
C GLN A 169 9.45 -4.92 5.54
N LYS A 170 8.68 -4.17 4.75
CA LYS A 170 8.28 -4.56 3.41
C LYS A 170 9.18 -3.94 2.36
N GLU A 171 9.32 -4.66 1.25
CA GLU A 171 9.96 -4.19 0.04
C GLU A 171 8.94 -3.48 -0.85
N TYR A 172 9.42 -2.61 -1.74
CA TYR A 172 8.59 -1.97 -2.75
C TYR A 172 8.12 -2.99 -3.79
N ALA A 173 6.85 -2.93 -4.16
CA ALA A 173 6.32 -3.68 -5.29
C ALA A 173 6.06 -2.75 -6.47
N PHE A 174 7.07 -2.58 -7.32
CA PHE A 174 6.98 -1.71 -8.48
C PHE A 174 6.25 -2.37 -9.64
N ALA A 175 5.43 -1.57 -10.31
CA ALA A 175 4.87 -1.90 -11.61
C ALA A 175 5.85 -1.50 -12.72
N TYR A 176 5.73 -2.17 -13.87
CA TYR A 176 6.51 -1.91 -15.06
C TYR A 176 5.62 -1.82 -16.30
N GLU A 177 6.02 -1.04 -17.30
CA GLU A 177 5.24 -0.91 -18.55
C GLU A 177 5.03 -2.25 -19.28
N ALA A 178 5.96 -3.20 -19.08
CA ALA A 178 5.94 -4.54 -19.65
C ALA A 178 5.04 -5.52 -18.88
N ASP A 179 4.45 -5.10 -17.75
CA ASP A 179 3.57 -5.96 -16.96
C ASP A 179 2.38 -6.46 -17.79
N PRO A 180 1.91 -7.69 -17.51
CA PRO A 180 0.88 -8.31 -18.32
C PRO A 180 -0.45 -7.55 -18.24
N GLU A 181 -1.22 -7.58 -19.34
CA GLU A 181 -2.60 -7.07 -19.35
C GLU A 181 -3.60 -8.18 -19.02
N LEU A 182 -4.27 -8.04 -17.88
CA LEU A 182 -5.40 -8.90 -17.52
C LEU A 182 -6.64 -8.48 -18.30
N ASN A 183 -7.30 -9.46 -18.93
CA ASN A 183 -8.44 -9.24 -19.84
C ASN A 183 -8.11 -8.44 -21.11
N GLY A 184 -6.83 -8.41 -21.49
CA GLY A 184 -6.33 -7.73 -22.69
C GLY A 184 -6.49 -8.52 -23.99
N HIS A 185 -6.77 -9.83 -23.93
CA HIS A 185 -6.95 -10.68 -25.10
C HIS A 185 -8.33 -10.47 -25.74
N GLU A 186 -8.36 -10.48 -27.08
CA GLU A 186 -9.57 -10.32 -27.91
C GLU A 186 -10.59 -11.45 -27.72
#